data_AF-A0A0C2CME1-F1
#
_entry.id   AF-A0A0C2CME1-F1
#
_cell.length_a   1.000
_cell.length_b   1.000
_cell.length_c   1.000
_cell.angle_alpha   90.00
_cell.angle_beta   90.00
_cell.angle_gamma   90.00
#
_symmetry.space_group_name_H-M   'P 1'
#
loop_
_entity.id
_entity.type
_entity.pdbx_description
1 polymer ?
#
loop_
_entity_poly.entity_id
_entity_poly.type
_entity_poly.pdbx_seq_one_letter_code
_entity_poly.pdbx_strand_id
1 'polypeptide(L)'
;NAVLPDIGVPNYTCASYLMRPSKTIPTNVNSVRPADIKLVMALGDSLTAANGAGAEDAVAVFLQYRGLAFQAGGDGTLDNHITIPNILKKYNPNIFGYSVGIGSPNVWEISRLNVAVPGAIAADLPGQARTLVSLLHNHPEAVNFNEDWKLLNIFIGGNDMCSFCKDRVGFLAL
;
A
#
# COMPACT_ATOMS: atom_id res chain seq x y z
N ASN A 1 15.06 -24.11 10.90
CA ASN A 1 14.66 -23.04 9.96
C ASN A 1 13.28 -23.37 9.42
N ALA A 2 12.25 -22.78 10.01
CA ALA A 2 10.92 -22.82 9.42
C ALA A 2 10.89 -21.71 8.36
N VAL A 3 11.00 -22.08 7.08
CA VAL A 3 10.69 -21.16 5.99
C VAL A 3 9.17 -21.05 5.97
N LEU A 4 8.63 -19.89 6.33
CA LEU A 4 7.20 -19.65 6.19
C LEU A 4 6.89 -19.65 4.69
N PRO A 5 5.97 -20.50 4.21
CA PRO A 5 5.60 -20.50 2.81
C PRO A 5 4.88 -19.18 2.49
N ASP A 6 5.20 -18.59 1.34
CA ASP A 6 4.39 -17.48 0.82
C ASP A 6 2.95 -17.96 0.62
N ILE A 7 1.99 -17.08 0.94
CA ILE A 7 0.57 -17.37 0.83
C ILE A 7 0.06 -16.75 -0.45
N GLY A 8 -0.26 -17.60 -1.43
CA GLY A 8 -0.81 -17.24 -2.73
C GLY A 8 -2.19 -17.88 -3.01
N VAL A 9 -2.84 -17.45 -4.09
CA VAL A 9 -4.09 -18.03 -4.62
C VAL A 9 -3.84 -18.48 -6.07
N PRO A 10 -3.18 -19.64 -6.28
CA PRO A 10 -2.89 -20.12 -7.62
C PRO A 10 -4.17 -20.39 -8.41
N ASN A 11 -4.14 -20.12 -9.72
CA ASN A 11 -5.28 -20.28 -10.62
C ASN A 11 -6.52 -19.48 -10.20
N TYR A 12 -6.35 -18.34 -9.51
CA TYR A 12 -7.44 -17.44 -9.23
C TYR A 12 -8.16 -17.03 -10.52
N THR A 13 -9.46 -17.26 -10.55
CA THR A 13 -10.35 -16.86 -11.65
C THR A 13 -11.62 -16.23 -11.10
N CYS A 14 -12.21 -15.34 -11.89
CA CYS A 14 -13.49 -14.72 -11.61
C CYS A 14 -14.22 -14.51 -12.95
N ALA A 15 -15.54 -14.36 -12.91
CA ALA A 15 -16.33 -14.21 -14.11
C ALA A 15 -15.87 -12.99 -14.92
N SER A 16 -15.63 -13.16 -16.23
CA SER A 16 -15.03 -12.13 -17.10
C SER A 16 -15.77 -10.78 -17.07
N TYR A 17 -17.08 -10.81 -16.86
CA TYR A 17 -17.88 -9.59 -16.75
C TYR A 17 -17.65 -8.77 -15.47
N LEU A 18 -17.12 -9.39 -14.41
CA LEU A 18 -16.69 -8.73 -13.16
C LEU A 18 -15.27 -8.18 -13.28
N MET A 19 -14.47 -8.76 -14.18
CA MET A 19 -13.09 -8.34 -14.44
C MET A 19 -12.98 -7.12 -15.36
N ARG A 20 -14.04 -6.82 -16.13
CA ARG A 20 -13.99 -5.74 -17.14
C ARG A 20 -14.09 -4.34 -16.49
N PRO A 21 -13.37 -3.34 -17.04
CA PRO A 21 -13.57 -1.95 -16.64
C PRO A 21 -14.99 -1.48 -16.95
N SER A 22 -15.39 -0.39 -16.29
CA SER A 22 -16.62 0.32 -16.59
C SER A 22 -16.58 0.90 -18.02
N LYS A 23 -17.76 1.07 -18.64
CA LYS A 23 -17.86 1.60 -20.01
C LYS A 23 -17.33 3.03 -20.13
N THR A 24 -17.43 3.80 -19.04
CA THR A 24 -16.94 5.16 -18.88
C THR A 24 -16.27 5.24 -17.52
N ILE A 25 -15.38 6.22 -17.33
CA ILE A 25 -14.79 6.51 -16.01
C ILE A 25 -15.94 6.80 -15.04
N PRO A 26 -16.10 6.04 -13.95
CA PRO A 26 -17.15 6.29 -12.98
C PRO A 26 -16.97 7.66 -12.32
N THR A 27 -18.07 8.35 -12.01
CA THR A 27 -18.06 9.62 -11.25
C THR A 27 -18.55 9.46 -9.81
N ASN A 28 -18.97 8.25 -9.44
CA ASN A 28 -19.49 7.90 -8.12
C ASN A 28 -18.79 6.63 -7.61
N VAL A 29 -18.39 6.62 -6.34
CA VAL A 29 -17.68 5.50 -5.71
C VAL A 29 -18.46 4.18 -5.78
N ASN A 30 -19.80 4.23 -5.71
CA ASN A 30 -20.66 3.04 -5.77
C ASN A 30 -20.69 2.39 -7.17
N SER A 31 -20.20 3.09 -8.19
CA SER A 31 -20.11 2.59 -9.56
C SER A 31 -18.72 2.09 -9.92
N VAL A 32 -17.74 2.25 -9.01
CA VAL A 32 -16.34 1.87 -9.24
C VAL A 32 -16.20 0.36 -9.20
N ARG A 33 -15.57 -0.20 -10.23
CA ARG A 33 -15.18 -1.60 -10.28
C ARG A 33 -13.69 -1.74 -9.98
N PRO A 34 -13.21 -2.93 -9.57
CA PRO A 34 -11.78 -3.13 -9.33
C PRO A 34 -10.89 -2.77 -10.53
N ALA A 35 -11.38 -3.00 -11.76
CA ALA A 35 -10.65 -2.64 -13.00
C ALA A 35 -10.59 -1.13 -13.30
N ASP A 36 -11.42 -0.32 -12.64
CA ASP A 36 -11.42 1.14 -12.78
C ASP A 36 -10.34 1.79 -11.89
N ILE A 37 -9.90 1.10 -10.84
CA ILE A 37 -8.83 1.57 -9.95
C ILE A 37 -7.51 1.60 -10.73
N LYS A 38 -6.93 2.79 -10.85
CA LYS A 38 -5.68 3.03 -11.58
C LYS A 38 -4.48 3.11 -10.64
N LEU A 39 -4.69 3.56 -9.42
CA LEU A 39 -3.61 3.74 -8.44
C LEU A 39 -3.89 2.97 -7.16
N VAL A 40 -2.83 2.43 -6.58
CA VAL A 40 -2.78 1.95 -5.19
C VAL A 40 -1.71 2.73 -4.44
N MET A 41 -2.06 3.18 -3.23
CA MET A 41 -1.25 4.08 -2.43
C MET A 41 -1.37 3.69 -0.96
N ALA A 42 -0.39 4.09 -0.14
CA ALA A 42 -0.45 3.83 1.29
C ALA A 42 0.22 4.91 2.14
N LEU A 43 -0.44 5.23 3.26
CA LEU A 43 0.10 5.98 4.40
C LEU A 43 0.12 5.05 5.62
N GLY A 44 1.09 5.24 6.51
CA GLY A 44 1.14 4.45 7.73
C GLY A 44 2.49 4.40 8.41
N ASP A 45 2.69 3.34 9.18
CA ASP A 45 3.88 3.09 9.97
C ASP A 45 4.73 1.90 9.44
N SER A 46 5.47 1.24 10.33
CA SER A 46 6.33 0.10 10.02
C SER A 46 5.56 -1.11 9.48
N LEU A 47 4.30 -1.29 9.87
CA LEU A 47 3.46 -2.37 9.34
C LEU A 47 3.12 -2.12 7.87
N THR A 48 2.92 -0.86 7.50
CA THR A 48 2.65 -0.44 6.12
C THR A 48 3.90 -0.45 5.25
N ALA A 49 5.08 -0.25 5.84
CA ALA A 49 6.37 -0.45 5.19
C ALA A 49 6.83 -1.93 5.16
N ALA A 50 6.06 -2.84 5.79
CA ALA A 50 6.38 -4.27 5.93
C ALA A 50 7.78 -4.51 6.52
N ASN A 51 8.08 -3.81 7.61
CA ASN A 51 9.32 -4.02 8.34
C ASN A 51 9.48 -5.49 8.77
N GLY A 52 10.60 -6.08 8.39
CA GLY A 52 10.95 -7.46 8.75
C GLY A 52 10.10 -8.56 8.10
N ALA A 53 9.24 -8.26 7.13
CA ALA A 53 8.32 -9.26 6.57
C ALA A 53 9.02 -10.45 5.90
N GLY A 54 10.22 -10.24 5.35
CA GLY A 54 11.08 -11.30 4.81
C GLY A 54 12.36 -11.53 5.61
N ALA A 55 12.36 -11.22 6.91
CA ALA A 55 13.55 -11.32 7.75
C ALA A 55 13.87 -12.79 8.09
N GLU A 56 15.10 -13.23 7.78
CA GLU A 56 15.62 -14.55 8.18
C GLU A 56 16.45 -14.50 9.47
N ASP A 57 16.84 -13.28 9.91
CA ASP A 57 17.59 -13.03 11.13
C ASP A 57 17.10 -11.75 11.83
N ALA A 58 17.60 -11.52 13.06
CA ALA A 58 17.21 -10.39 13.89
C ALA A 58 17.61 -9.01 13.32
N VAL A 59 18.63 -8.94 12.46
CA VAL A 59 19.10 -7.68 11.85
C VAL A 59 18.18 -7.29 10.70
N ALA A 60 17.70 -8.27 9.94
CA ALA A 60 16.78 -8.08 8.83
C ALA A 60 15.41 -7.52 9.26
N VAL A 61 15.05 -7.56 10.55
CA VAL A 61 13.80 -6.98 11.08
C VAL A 61 13.72 -5.46 10.88
N PHE A 62 14.87 -4.78 10.77
CA PHE A 62 14.90 -3.33 10.50
C PHE A 62 14.73 -2.98 9.02
N LEU A 63 14.84 -3.96 8.12
CA LEU A 63 14.64 -3.75 6.68
C LEU A 63 13.16 -3.58 6.35
N GLN A 64 12.88 -2.72 5.37
CA GLN A 64 11.53 -2.34 4.95
C GLN A 64 11.18 -3.11 3.67
N TYR A 65 10.52 -4.26 3.79
CA TYR A 65 10.16 -5.13 2.67
C TYR A 65 8.90 -4.62 1.96
N ARG A 66 8.92 -3.38 1.49
CA ARG A 66 7.73 -2.69 0.95
C ARG A 66 7.05 -3.46 -0.18
N GLY A 67 7.80 -4.23 -0.96
CA GLY A 67 7.24 -5.10 -1.99
C GLY A 67 6.35 -6.23 -1.46
N LEU A 68 6.54 -6.65 -0.21
CA LEU A 68 5.75 -7.68 0.47
C LEU A 68 4.58 -7.11 1.27
N ALA A 69 4.45 -5.78 1.37
CA ALA A 69 3.40 -5.16 2.17
C ALA A 69 2.00 -5.53 1.67
N PHE A 70 1.18 -6.12 2.55
CA PHE A 70 -0.19 -6.56 2.21
C PHE A 70 -1.01 -5.49 1.46
N GLN A 71 -0.92 -4.23 1.89
CA GLN A 71 -1.76 -3.14 1.38
C GLN A 71 -1.25 -2.45 0.11
N ALA A 72 0.05 -2.50 -0.17
CA ALA A 72 0.67 -1.71 -1.24
C ALA A 72 1.86 -2.36 -1.94
N GLY A 73 2.30 -3.55 -1.52
CA GLY A 73 3.39 -4.29 -2.13
C GLY A 73 2.95 -5.06 -3.38
N GLY A 74 3.78 -5.05 -4.41
CA GLY A 74 3.52 -5.71 -5.68
C GLY A 74 4.52 -6.80 -6.05
N ASP A 75 5.37 -7.24 -5.12
CA ASP A 75 6.28 -8.36 -5.36
C ASP A 75 5.50 -9.65 -5.64
N GLY A 76 6.02 -10.45 -6.57
CA GLY A 76 5.38 -11.66 -7.04
C GLY A 76 4.06 -11.42 -7.79
N THR A 77 3.22 -12.45 -7.80
CA THR A 77 1.89 -12.46 -8.39
C THR A 77 0.88 -12.94 -7.35
N LEU A 78 -0.41 -12.78 -7.61
CA LEU A 78 -1.45 -13.32 -6.71
C LEU A 78 -1.29 -14.82 -6.47
N ASP A 79 -0.74 -15.55 -7.43
CA ASP A 79 -0.58 -17.00 -7.37
C ASP A 79 0.42 -17.40 -6.28
N ASN A 80 1.38 -16.52 -5.96
CA ASN A 80 2.46 -16.77 -5.02
C ASN A 80 2.36 -15.92 -3.76
N HIS A 81 1.89 -14.66 -3.85
CA HIS A 81 1.84 -13.72 -2.74
C HIS A 81 0.59 -12.85 -2.77
N ILE A 82 -0.23 -12.92 -1.72
CA ILE A 82 -1.47 -12.14 -1.62
C ILE A 82 -1.16 -10.73 -1.09
N THR A 83 -1.39 -9.75 -1.94
CA THR A 83 -1.44 -8.34 -1.58
C THR A 83 -2.60 -7.68 -2.33
N ILE A 84 -3.06 -6.53 -1.84
CA ILE A 84 -4.07 -5.72 -2.53
C ILE A 84 -3.63 -5.41 -3.98
N PRO A 85 -2.39 -4.93 -4.25
CA PRO A 85 -1.93 -4.77 -5.64
C PRO A 85 -1.93 -6.06 -6.46
N ASN A 86 -1.52 -7.19 -5.89
CA ASN A 86 -1.51 -8.47 -6.62
C ASN A 86 -2.92 -8.95 -6.97
N ILE A 87 -3.91 -8.70 -6.11
CA ILE A 87 -5.32 -8.92 -6.42
C ILE A 87 -5.76 -7.96 -7.54
N LEU A 88 -5.51 -6.66 -7.41
CA LEU A 88 -5.94 -5.66 -8.38
C LEU A 88 -5.31 -5.86 -9.76
N LYS A 89 -4.06 -6.34 -9.84
CA LYS A 89 -3.40 -6.71 -11.11
C LYS A 89 -4.17 -7.74 -11.92
N LYS A 90 -5.01 -8.59 -11.30
CA LYS A 90 -5.89 -9.51 -12.05
C LYS A 90 -7.00 -8.76 -12.81
N TYR A 91 -7.45 -7.62 -12.31
CA TYR A 91 -8.52 -6.80 -12.88
C TYR A 91 -7.99 -5.66 -13.78
N ASN A 92 -6.90 -5.02 -13.35
CA ASN A 92 -6.20 -3.98 -14.07
C ASN A 92 -4.68 -4.24 -14.00
N PRO A 93 -4.08 -4.88 -15.02
CA PRO A 93 -2.64 -5.14 -15.06
C PRO A 93 -1.76 -3.88 -15.05
N ASN A 94 -2.33 -2.73 -15.42
CA ASN A 94 -1.63 -1.45 -15.52
C ASN A 94 -1.79 -0.60 -14.26
N ILE A 95 -2.17 -1.19 -13.12
CA ILE A 95 -2.26 -0.45 -11.86
C ILE A 95 -0.89 0.14 -11.48
N PHE A 96 -0.88 1.39 -11.06
CA PHE A 96 0.32 2.13 -10.71
C PHE A 96 0.42 2.36 -9.19
N GLY A 97 1.63 2.61 -8.70
CA GLY A 97 1.87 3.10 -7.33
C GLY A 97 2.23 2.06 -6.28
N TYR A 98 2.13 0.76 -6.59
CA TYR A 98 2.56 -0.29 -5.68
C TYR A 98 4.09 -0.29 -5.49
N SER A 99 4.53 -0.63 -4.28
CA SER A 99 5.94 -0.76 -3.94
C SER A 99 6.51 -2.12 -4.35
N VAL A 100 7.82 -2.20 -4.56
CA VAL A 100 8.55 -3.43 -4.90
C VAL A 100 9.86 -3.53 -4.10
N GLY A 101 10.29 -4.75 -3.79
CA GLY A 101 11.55 -5.01 -3.10
C GLY A 101 11.69 -4.40 -1.70
N ILE A 102 12.94 -4.12 -1.31
CA ILE A 102 13.32 -3.69 0.04
C ILE A 102 13.91 -2.29 0.00
N GLY A 103 13.32 -1.32 0.70
CA GLY A 103 13.86 0.03 0.76
C GLY A 103 13.03 1.04 1.54
N SER A 104 13.65 2.20 1.76
CA SER A 104 13.09 3.32 2.54
C SER A 104 12.08 4.14 1.72
N PRO A 105 11.22 4.96 2.36
CA PRO A 105 10.14 5.67 1.64
C PRO A 105 10.65 6.71 0.63
N ASN A 106 11.90 7.15 0.75
CA ASN A 106 12.57 8.10 -0.12
C ASN A 106 13.23 7.46 -1.37
N VAL A 107 13.14 6.15 -1.56
CA VAL A 107 13.66 5.48 -2.77
C VAL A 107 12.51 5.22 -3.73
N TRP A 108 12.28 6.18 -4.65
CA TRP A 108 11.13 6.18 -5.57
C TRP A 108 10.91 4.85 -6.31
N GLU A 109 11.99 4.25 -6.84
CA GLU A 109 11.91 3.01 -7.61
C GLU A 109 11.35 1.82 -6.80
N ILE A 110 11.42 1.91 -5.48
CA ILE A 110 10.99 0.89 -4.51
C ILE A 110 9.67 1.30 -3.87
N SER A 111 9.60 2.51 -3.29
CA SER A 111 8.48 2.94 -2.46
C SER A 111 7.26 3.35 -3.27
N ARG A 112 7.46 3.92 -4.47
CA ARG A 112 6.39 4.48 -5.33
C ARG A 112 5.43 5.35 -4.49
N LEU A 113 4.16 4.93 -4.35
CA LEU A 113 3.13 5.67 -3.61
C LEU A 113 2.84 5.08 -2.22
N ASN A 114 3.68 4.17 -1.73
CA ASN A 114 3.74 3.77 -0.33
C ASN A 114 4.70 4.70 0.43
N VAL A 115 4.14 5.75 1.03
CA VAL A 115 4.91 6.78 1.76
C VAL A 115 4.92 6.57 3.27
N ALA A 116 4.53 5.37 3.73
CA ALA A 116 4.56 5.03 5.15
C ALA A 116 5.96 5.16 5.76
N VAL A 117 6.02 5.61 7.01
CA VAL A 117 7.27 5.87 7.72
C VAL A 117 7.32 5.02 8.99
N PRO A 118 8.29 4.10 9.15
CA PRO A 118 8.44 3.33 10.38
C PRO A 118 8.51 4.23 11.62
N GLY A 119 7.75 3.88 12.67
CA GLY A 119 7.66 4.66 13.90
C GLY A 119 6.65 5.81 13.87
N ALA A 120 6.02 6.09 12.72
CA ALA A 120 5.02 7.16 12.63
C ALA A 120 3.78 6.89 13.50
N ILE A 121 3.18 7.97 13.99
CA ILE A 121 1.92 8.02 14.73
C ILE A 121 0.84 8.74 13.92
N ALA A 122 -0.42 8.68 14.36
CA ALA A 122 -1.54 9.30 13.64
C ALA A 122 -1.33 10.79 13.35
N ALA A 123 -0.64 11.51 14.24
CA ALA A 123 -0.30 12.92 14.08
C ALA A 123 0.63 13.21 12.87
N ASP A 124 1.35 12.20 12.37
CA ASP A 124 2.25 12.32 11.21
C ASP A 124 1.51 12.16 9.87
N LEU A 125 0.28 11.63 9.86
CA LEU A 125 -0.50 11.39 8.63
C LEU A 125 -0.63 12.63 7.73
N PRO A 126 -0.90 13.85 8.25
CA PRO A 126 -0.98 15.04 7.41
C PRO A 126 0.33 15.35 6.66
N GLY A 127 1.48 14.99 7.23
CA GLY A 127 2.79 15.10 6.56
C GLY A 127 2.91 14.11 5.41
N GLN A 128 2.60 12.83 5.68
CA GLN A 128 2.62 11.79 4.64
C GLN A 128 1.63 12.09 3.50
N ALA A 129 0.44 12.60 3.83
CA ALA A 129 -0.57 12.98 2.84
C ALA A 129 -0.08 14.10 1.90
N ARG A 130 0.61 15.13 2.43
CA ARG A 130 1.21 16.19 1.60
C ARG A 130 2.30 15.64 0.68
N THR A 131 3.15 14.74 1.18
CA THR A 131 4.16 14.05 0.37
C THR A 131 3.49 13.27 -0.76
N LEU A 132 2.44 12.50 -0.45
CA LEU A 132 1.72 11.71 -1.45
C LEU A 132 1.09 12.60 -2.53
N VAL A 133 0.42 13.70 -2.15
CA VAL A 133 -0.15 14.67 -3.11
C VAL A 133 0.94 15.29 -3.98
N SER A 134 2.09 15.66 -3.40
CA SER A 134 3.22 16.16 -4.18
C SER A 134 3.73 15.14 -5.19
N LEU A 135 3.82 13.85 -4.81
CA LEU A 135 4.25 12.79 -5.73
C LEU A 135 3.26 12.63 -6.90
N LEU A 136 1.95 12.71 -6.64
CA LEU A 136 0.93 12.63 -7.68
C LEU A 136 1.01 13.80 -8.67
N HIS A 137 1.31 15.01 -8.20
CA HIS A 137 1.50 16.17 -9.08
C HIS A 137 2.81 16.12 -9.87
N ASN A 138 3.84 15.47 -9.33
CA ASN A 138 5.15 15.38 -9.97
C ASN A 138 5.26 14.25 -11.01
N HIS A 139 4.24 13.38 -11.12
CA HIS A 139 4.21 12.28 -12.11
C HIS A 139 2.93 12.31 -12.97
N PRO A 140 2.63 13.44 -13.67
CA PRO A 140 1.43 13.57 -14.49
C PRO A 140 1.42 12.62 -15.69
N GLU A 141 2.57 12.11 -16.12
CA GLU A 141 2.70 11.11 -17.18
C GLU A 141 2.13 9.75 -16.81
N ALA A 142 2.05 9.46 -15.50
CA ALA A 142 1.54 8.18 -14.98
C ALA A 142 0.13 8.33 -14.38
N VAL A 143 -0.33 9.55 -14.10
CA VAL A 143 -1.52 9.80 -13.27
C VAL A 143 -2.34 10.99 -13.75
N ASN A 144 -3.62 10.76 -14.04
CA ASN A 144 -4.61 11.83 -14.09
C ASN A 144 -5.11 12.13 -12.68
N PHE A 145 -4.63 13.23 -12.10
CA PHE A 145 -4.92 13.60 -10.72
C PHE A 145 -6.44 13.73 -10.43
N ASN A 146 -7.22 14.26 -11.38
CA ASN A 146 -8.63 14.56 -11.17
C ASN A 146 -9.55 13.39 -11.52
N GLU A 147 -9.22 12.61 -12.55
CA GLU A 147 -10.16 11.62 -13.10
C GLU A 147 -9.85 10.18 -12.71
N ASP A 148 -8.58 9.85 -12.43
CA ASP A 148 -8.22 8.47 -12.11
C ASP A 148 -8.76 8.06 -10.73
N TRP A 149 -9.33 6.87 -10.64
CA TRP A 149 -9.69 6.26 -9.36
C TRP A 149 -8.45 5.76 -8.63
N LYS A 150 -8.37 6.12 -7.35
CA LYS A 150 -7.22 5.91 -6.48
C LYS A 150 -7.67 5.14 -5.24
N LEU A 151 -7.00 4.04 -4.92
CA LEU A 151 -7.18 3.32 -3.66
C LEU A 151 -6.10 3.76 -2.68
N LEU A 152 -6.50 4.49 -1.63
CA LEU A 152 -5.62 4.91 -0.55
C LEU A 152 -5.82 4.01 0.66
N ASN A 153 -4.78 3.26 1.02
CA ASN A 153 -4.75 2.50 2.26
C ASN A 153 -4.14 3.37 3.37
N ILE A 154 -4.78 3.38 4.54
CA ILE A 154 -4.25 4.06 5.72
C ILE A 154 -4.24 3.04 6.84
N PHE A 155 -3.03 2.67 7.28
CA PHE A 155 -2.86 1.75 8.40
C PHE A 155 -1.78 2.30 9.34
N ILE A 156 -2.25 2.88 10.44
CA ILE A 156 -1.47 3.55 11.48
C ILE A 156 -2.17 3.37 12.81
N GLY A 157 -1.45 3.51 13.91
CA GLY A 157 -2.01 3.45 15.27
C GLY A 157 -1.25 2.51 16.21
N GLY A 158 -0.38 1.65 15.68
CA GLY A 158 0.44 0.76 16.50
C GLY A 158 1.35 1.55 17.44
N ASN A 159 2.01 2.58 16.91
CA ASN A 159 2.89 3.44 17.70
C ASN A 159 2.12 4.35 18.66
N ASP A 160 0.95 4.85 18.28
CA ASP A 160 0.07 5.64 19.15
C ASP A 160 -0.29 4.84 20.41
N MET A 161 -0.72 3.59 20.23
CA MET A 161 -1.10 2.71 21.34
C MET A 161 0.10 2.27 22.18
N CYS A 162 1.25 2.00 21.56
CA CYS A 162 2.50 1.73 22.29
C CYS A 162 2.95 2.91 23.16
N SER A 163 2.70 4.14 22.71
CA SER A 163 3.07 5.37 23.41
C SER A 163 2.08 5.73 24.51
N PHE A 164 0.79 5.40 24.32
CA PHE A 164 -0.27 5.58 25.32
C PHE A 164 0.06 4.93 26.68
N CYS A 165 0.75 3.78 26.68
CA CYS A 165 1.16 3.10 27.91
C CYS A 165 2.21 3.87 28.73
N LYS A 166 2.92 4.83 28.12
CA LYS A 166 3.96 5.64 28.76
C LYS A 166 3.45 7.01 29.22
N ASP A 167 2.48 7.60 28.51
CA ASP A 167 1.89 8.90 28.84
C ASP A 167 0.35 8.86 28.92
N ARG A 168 -0.19 8.55 30.11
CA ARG A 168 -1.64 8.44 30.37
C ARG A 168 -2.41 9.77 30.27
N VAL A 169 -1.74 10.90 30.02
CA VAL A 169 -2.32 12.25 30.18
C VAL A 169 -2.45 13.02 28.85
N GLY A 170 -1.95 12.51 27.72
CA GLY A 170 -1.80 13.30 26.49
C GLY A 170 -2.91 13.21 25.43
N PHE A 171 -3.76 12.18 25.44
CA PHE A 171 -4.67 11.90 24.30
C PHE A 171 -6.10 12.47 24.44
N LEU A 172 -6.35 13.35 25.42
CA LEU A 172 -7.55 14.17 25.50
C LEU A 172 -7.22 15.62 25.14
N ALA A 173 -6.81 15.84 23.90
CA ALA A 173 -6.95 17.14 23.25
C ALA A 173 -7.28 16.87 21.78
N LEU A 174 -8.55 17.14 21.46
CA LEU A 174 -9.16 17.09 20.14
C LEU A 174 -8.39 17.98 19.13
#